data_AF-A0A7X6PGQ6-F1
#
_entry.id   AF-A0A7X6PGQ6-F1
#
_cell.length_a   1.000
_cell.length_b   1.000
_cell.length_c   1.000
_cell.angle_alpha   90.00
_cell.angle_beta   90.00
_cell.angle_gamma   90.00
#
_symmetry.space_group_name_H-M   'P 1'
#
loop_
_entity.id
_entity.type
_entity.pdbx_description
1 polymer ?
#
loop_
_entity_poly.entity_id
_entity_poly.type
_entity_poly.pdbx_seq_one_letter_code
_entity_poly.pdbx_strand_id
1 'polypeptide(L)'
;MKRFVVLYILLVLFAFQESAAQKRRHERAYDAYNAGEYFDAIDEFKNTYSRTKKSDRESRAEYIFMIAECYRRVNDPRNAETWYKQAVRSAFSRPEAQFWLASTLKKNGKYQQAIEEFRTYKQIAPADAMADQEIRACELALEWQRNPEPYIVEELKDLNSRYADFSPAYGRDDFGVVYFTSSRDGATGNKTHGATGQGFTDIFVSRLDKKSKWSIPVPLEGINSEFEDGTPCVTSDYREIYFTRCEAGKRERKGCVIMHSKRTGDSWSKPEKL
;
A
#
# COMPACT_ATOMS: atom_id res chain seq x y z
N MET A 1 36.06 -35.01 31.79
CA MET A 1 34.90 -34.30 32.36
C MET A 1 34.98 -32.78 32.18
N LYS A 2 36.02 -32.07 32.65
CA LYS A 2 36.13 -30.59 32.52
C LYS A 2 35.97 -30.05 31.08
N ARG A 3 36.53 -30.73 30.07
CA ARG A 3 36.39 -30.33 28.65
C ARG A 3 34.95 -30.46 28.11
N PHE A 4 34.21 -31.48 28.55
CA PHE A 4 32.80 -31.67 28.17
C PHE A 4 31.88 -30.63 28.84
N VAL A 5 32.18 -30.24 30.08
CA VAL A 5 31.47 -29.17 30.79
C VAL A 5 31.68 -27.82 30.10
N VAL A 6 32.91 -27.49 29.69
CA VAL A 6 33.20 -26.25 28.94
C VAL A 6 32.48 -26.25 27.58
N LEU A 7 32.50 -27.36 26.84
CA LEU A 7 31.80 -27.47 25.56
C LEU A 7 30.28 -27.32 25.72
N TYR A 8 29.71 -27.91 26.77
CA TYR A 8 28.30 -27.77 27.11
C TYR A 8 27.94 -26.31 27.47
N ILE A 9 28.75 -25.63 28.28
CA ILE A 9 28.56 -24.21 28.61
C ILE A 9 28.61 -23.34 27.35
N LEU A 10 29.56 -23.58 26.44
CA LEU A 10 29.66 -22.84 25.18
C LEU A 10 28.43 -23.08 24.27
N LEU A 11 27.94 -24.32 24.18
CA LEU A 11 26.72 -24.64 23.42
C LEU A 11 25.49 -23.96 24.00
N VAL A 12 25.38 -23.93 25.34
CA VAL A 12 24.30 -23.24 26.04
C VAL A 12 24.36 -21.73 25.80
N LEU A 13 25.53 -21.10 25.92
CA LEU A 13 25.73 -19.68 25.63
C LEU A 13 25.39 -19.34 24.17
N PHE A 14 25.78 -20.18 23.22
CA PHE A 14 25.44 -20.00 21.81
C PHE A 14 23.92 -20.10 21.57
N ALA A 15 23.25 -21.04 22.23
CA ALA A 15 21.79 -21.17 22.16
C ALA A 15 21.05 -19.95 22.73
N PHE A 16 21.56 -19.35 23.82
CA PHE A 16 21.01 -18.11 24.39
C PHE A 16 21.18 -16.91 23.44
N GLN A 17 22.34 -16.77 22.80
CA GLN A 17 22.58 -15.69 21.84
C GLN A 17 21.66 -15.79 20.62
N GLU A 18 21.44 -17.00 20.09
CA GLU A 18 20.54 -17.18 18.93
C GLU A 18 19.08 -16.89 19.29
N SER A 19 18.63 -17.28 20.49
CA SER A 19 17.28 -16.96 20.98
C SER A 19 17.06 -15.45 21.14
N ALA A 20 18.02 -14.74 21.74
CA ALA A 20 17.97 -13.28 21.86
C ALA A 20 17.99 -12.58 20.49
N ALA A 21 18.78 -13.10 19.54
CA ALA A 21 18.81 -12.59 18.16
C ALA A 21 17.49 -12.84 17.42
N GLN A 22 16.84 -13.99 17.61
CA GLN A 22 15.51 -14.27 17.05
C GLN A 22 14.47 -13.30 17.61
N LYS A 23 14.44 -13.09 18.93
CA LYS A 23 13.53 -12.13 19.58
C LYS A 23 13.70 -10.71 19.03
N ARG A 24 14.94 -10.23 18.91
CA ARG A 24 15.22 -8.90 18.37
C ARG A 24 14.79 -8.72 16.91
N ARG A 25 14.93 -9.77 16.08
CA ARG A 25 14.48 -9.75 14.67
C ARG A 25 12.95 -9.67 14.58
N HIS A 26 12.26 -10.47 15.39
CA HIS A 26 10.81 -10.42 15.53
C HIS A 26 10.32 -9.03 15.94
N GLU A 27 10.88 -8.47 17.02
CA GLU A 27 10.52 -7.13 17.51
C GLU A 27 10.71 -6.06 16.43
N ARG A 28 11.86 -6.07 15.74
CA ARG A 28 12.14 -5.12 14.66
C ARG A 28 11.12 -5.19 13.51
N ALA A 29 10.73 -6.40 13.10
CA ALA A 29 9.74 -6.56 12.02
C ALA A 29 8.37 -6.03 12.43
N TYR A 30 7.95 -6.28 13.67
CA TYR A 30 6.70 -5.75 14.20
C TYR A 30 6.75 -4.25 14.47
N ASP A 31 7.89 -3.70 14.88
CA ASP A 31 8.07 -2.25 15.06
C ASP A 31 7.84 -1.52 13.73
N ALA A 32 8.44 -1.99 12.63
CA ALA A 32 8.22 -1.44 11.29
C ALA A 32 6.74 -1.56 10.87
N TYR A 33 6.13 -2.74 11.08
CA TYR A 33 4.71 -2.95 10.77
C TYR A 33 3.78 -2.02 11.56
N ASN A 34 4.02 -1.86 12.86
CA ASN A 34 3.22 -1.04 13.76
C ASN A 34 3.44 0.47 13.51
N ALA A 35 4.62 0.85 13.01
CA ALA A 35 4.89 2.20 12.50
C ALA A 35 4.14 2.50 11.19
N GLY A 36 3.57 1.48 10.54
CA GLY A 36 2.92 1.60 9.23
C GLY A 36 3.90 1.52 8.06
N GLU A 37 5.18 1.22 8.30
CA GLU A 37 6.23 1.05 7.30
C GLU A 37 6.13 -0.34 6.66
N TYR A 38 4.98 -0.63 6.05
CA TYR A 38 4.66 -1.96 5.54
C TYR A 38 5.60 -2.43 4.45
N PHE A 39 6.17 -1.54 3.64
CA PHE A 39 7.14 -1.92 2.61
C PHE A 39 8.43 -2.40 3.26
N ASP A 40 8.95 -1.66 4.24
CA ASP A 40 10.16 -2.04 4.97
C ASP A 40 9.93 -3.31 5.83
N ALA A 41 8.74 -3.44 6.41
CA ALA A 41 8.34 -4.61 7.19
C ALA A 41 8.36 -5.92 6.37
N ILE A 42 8.12 -5.87 5.05
CA ILE A 42 8.22 -7.07 4.17
C ILE A 42 9.61 -7.68 4.28
N ASP A 43 10.65 -6.87 4.17
CA ASP A 43 12.03 -7.34 4.18
C ASP A 43 12.44 -7.83 5.57
N GLU A 44 12.00 -7.15 6.63
CA GLU A 44 12.25 -7.58 8.01
C GLU A 44 11.55 -8.91 8.34
N PHE A 45 10.29 -9.09 7.94
CA PHE A 45 9.59 -10.36 8.15
C PHE A 45 10.17 -11.49 7.30
N LYS A 46 10.52 -11.24 6.02
CA LYS A 46 11.21 -12.25 5.19
C LYS A 46 12.56 -12.65 5.77
N ASN A 47 13.31 -11.67 6.27
CA ASN A 47 14.57 -11.93 6.93
C ASN A 47 14.37 -12.80 8.18
N THR A 48 13.40 -12.45 9.02
CA THR A 48 13.05 -13.20 10.24
C THR A 48 12.59 -14.62 9.90
N TYR A 49 11.72 -14.79 8.91
CA TYR A 49 11.24 -16.07 8.40
C TYR A 49 12.39 -16.97 7.91
N SER A 50 13.33 -16.43 7.13
CA SER A 50 14.44 -17.21 6.58
C SER A 50 15.41 -17.74 7.65
N ARG A 51 15.51 -17.04 8.78
CA ARG A 51 16.36 -17.40 9.92
C ARG A 51 15.64 -18.22 11.00
N THR A 52 14.31 -18.31 10.92
CA THR A 52 13.50 -19.12 11.84
C THR A 52 13.63 -20.61 11.50
N LYS A 53 13.95 -21.43 12.50
CA LYS A 53 14.16 -22.88 12.34
C LYS A 53 12.96 -23.54 11.65
N LYS A 54 13.22 -24.46 10.71
CA LYS A 54 12.14 -25.20 10.00
C LYS A 54 11.24 -26.02 10.94
N SER A 55 11.75 -26.40 12.11
CA SER A 55 10.99 -27.11 13.15
C SER A 55 10.01 -26.20 13.90
N ASP A 56 10.28 -24.90 13.95
CA ASP A 56 9.42 -23.88 14.58
C ASP A 56 8.32 -23.48 13.58
N ARG A 57 7.38 -24.41 13.37
CA ARG A 57 6.34 -24.30 12.35
C ARG A 57 5.32 -23.19 12.64
N GLU A 58 5.07 -22.92 13.91
CA GLU A 58 4.12 -21.90 14.36
C GLU A 58 4.64 -20.49 14.03
N SER A 59 5.84 -20.13 14.50
CA SER A 59 6.45 -18.83 14.20
C SER A 59 6.60 -18.62 12.69
N ARG A 60 6.95 -19.68 11.95
CA ARG A 60 7.04 -19.60 10.48
C ARG A 60 5.70 -19.30 9.83
N ALA A 61 4.60 -19.89 10.32
CA ALA A 61 3.26 -19.62 9.82
C ALA A 61 2.84 -18.17 10.08
N GLU A 62 3.15 -17.66 11.28
CA GLU A 62 2.93 -16.26 11.65
C GLU A 62 3.67 -15.32 10.69
N TYR A 63 4.97 -15.52 10.45
CA TYR A 63 5.72 -14.66 9.54
C TYR A 63 5.24 -14.75 8.10
N ILE A 64 4.84 -15.94 7.61
CA ILE A 64 4.23 -16.08 6.28
C ILE A 64 2.95 -15.22 6.18
N PHE A 65 2.10 -15.28 7.19
CA PHE A 65 0.88 -14.47 7.26
C PHE A 65 1.21 -12.97 7.30
N MET A 66 2.17 -12.55 8.13
CA MET A 66 2.55 -11.14 8.23
C MET A 66 3.20 -10.59 6.96
N ILE A 67 3.98 -11.40 6.23
CA ILE A 67 4.49 -11.02 4.90
C ILE A 67 3.32 -10.80 3.93
N ALA A 68 2.31 -11.67 3.95
CA ALA A 68 1.11 -11.52 3.13
C ALA A 68 0.32 -10.26 3.50
N GLU A 69 0.15 -9.96 4.79
CA GLU A 69 -0.48 -8.73 5.28
C GLU A 69 0.27 -7.49 4.79
N CYS A 70 1.60 -7.47 4.89
CA CYS A 70 2.39 -6.33 4.40
C CYS A 70 2.19 -6.13 2.90
N TYR A 71 2.26 -7.21 2.09
CA TYR A 71 1.97 -7.13 0.66
C TYR A 71 0.55 -6.63 0.36
N ARG A 72 -0.45 -7.06 1.14
CA ARG A 72 -1.84 -6.60 1.03
C ARG A 72 -1.94 -5.09 1.35
N ARG A 73 -1.23 -4.63 2.37
CA ARG A 73 -1.20 -3.24 2.84
C ARG A 73 -0.53 -2.29 1.86
N VAL A 74 0.56 -2.71 1.22
CA VAL A 74 1.22 -1.94 0.15
C VAL A 74 0.50 -2.03 -1.21
N ASN A 75 -0.65 -2.70 -1.25
CA ASN A 75 -1.47 -2.92 -2.44
C ASN A 75 -0.73 -3.66 -3.57
N ASP A 76 0.07 -4.68 -3.22
CA ASP A 76 0.68 -5.63 -4.15
C ASP A 76 -0.05 -7.00 -4.08
N PRO A 77 -1.20 -7.13 -4.77
CA PRO A 77 -2.02 -8.33 -4.68
C PRO A 77 -1.35 -9.56 -5.32
N ARG A 78 -0.38 -9.38 -6.22
CA ARG A 78 0.33 -10.51 -6.86
C ARG A 78 1.22 -11.24 -5.86
N ASN A 79 2.03 -10.49 -5.11
CA ASN A 79 2.84 -11.08 -4.05
C ASN A 79 1.98 -11.52 -2.86
N ALA A 80 0.97 -10.74 -2.47
CA ALA A 80 0.07 -11.13 -1.38
C ALA A 80 -0.59 -12.50 -1.65
N GLU A 81 -1.02 -12.78 -2.88
CA GLU A 81 -1.63 -14.08 -3.24
C GLU A 81 -0.66 -15.23 -2.97
N THR A 82 0.61 -15.05 -3.35
CA THR A 82 1.66 -16.06 -3.19
C THR A 82 1.89 -16.42 -1.72
N TRP A 83 1.87 -15.41 -0.83
CA TRP A 83 2.10 -15.62 0.60
C TRP A 83 0.83 -16.09 1.32
N TYR A 84 -0.36 -15.58 0.99
CA TYR A 84 -1.60 -16.09 1.57
C TYR A 84 -1.86 -17.55 1.19
N LYS A 85 -1.56 -17.97 -0.05
CA LYS A 85 -1.63 -19.39 -0.44
C LYS A 85 -0.74 -20.29 0.43
N GLN A 86 0.39 -19.78 0.90
CA GLN A 86 1.22 -20.51 1.87
C GLN A 86 0.62 -20.45 3.28
N ALA A 87 0.07 -19.30 3.69
CA ALA A 87 -0.54 -19.11 5.00
C ALA A 87 -1.71 -20.06 5.25
N VAL A 88 -2.63 -20.21 4.28
CA VAL A 88 -3.82 -21.09 4.40
C VAL A 88 -3.47 -22.58 4.44
N ARG A 89 -2.31 -22.98 3.90
CA ARG A 89 -1.83 -24.37 3.90
C ARG A 89 -1.12 -24.77 5.20
N SER A 90 -0.82 -23.81 6.07
CA SER A 90 -0.15 -24.09 7.34
C SER A 90 -1.09 -24.79 8.32
N ALA A 91 -0.57 -25.74 9.09
CA ALA A 91 -1.31 -26.31 10.23
C ALA A 91 -1.61 -25.28 11.34
N PHE A 92 -0.87 -24.16 11.35
CA PHE A 92 -1.06 -23.03 12.27
C PHE A 92 -1.68 -21.83 11.54
N SER A 93 -2.51 -22.09 10.52
CA SER A 93 -3.15 -21.02 9.76
C SER A 93 -4.10 -20.20 10.63
N ARG A 94 -4.12 -18.90 10.39
CA ARG A 94 -5.10 -17.98 10.98
C ARG A 94 -6.40 -18.04 10.18
N PRO A 95 -7.59 -18.09 10.81
CA PRO A 95 -8.87 -18.05 10.10
C PRO A 95 -8.98 -16.91 9.08
N GLU A 96 -8.44 -15.73 9.42
CA GLU A 96 -8.48 -14.53 8.59
C GLU A 96 -7.63 -14.67 7.31
N ALA A 97 -6.62 -15.54 7.29
CA ALA A 97 -5.78 -15.77 6.11
C ALA A 97 -6.62 -16.25 4.91
N GLN A 98 -7.66 -17.03 5.16
CA GLN A 98 -8.56 -17.56 4.14
C GLN A 98 -9.42 -16.44 3.51
N PHE A 99 -9.95 -15.52 4.33
CA PHE A 99 -10.67 -14.35 3.84
C PHE A 99 -9.76 -13.44 3.01
N TRP A 100 -8.55 -13.17 3.51
CA TRP A 100 -7.63 -12.28 2.82
C TRP A 100 -7.07 -12.89 1.53
N LEU A 101 -6.87 -14.21 1.45
CA LEU A 101 -6.57 -14.90 0.20
C LEU A 101 -7.65 -14.63 -0.85
N ALA A 102 -8.93 -14.83 -0.48
CA ALA A 102 -10.06 -14.62 -1.36
C ALA A 102 -10.17 -13.16 -1.83
N SER A 103 -10.03 -12.20 -0.91
CA SER A 103 -10.00 -10.76 -1.22
C SER A 103 -8.85 -10.39 -2.16
N THR A 104 -7.67 -10.98 -1.96
CA THR A 104 -6.51 -10.77 -2.83
C THR A 104 -6.71 -11.37 -4.22
N LEU A 105 -7.31 -12.56 -4.34
CA LEU A 105 -7.69 -13.15 -5.63
C LEU A 105 -8.68 -12.25 -6.38
N LYS A 106 -9.67 -11.69 -5.69
CA LYS A 106 -10.59 -10.69 -6.26
C LYS A 106 -9.83 -9.46 -6.77
N LYS A 107 -8.88 -8.91 -6.00
CA LYS A 107 -8.02 -7.79 -6.45
C LYS A 107 -7.19 -8.13 -7.69
N ASN A 108 -6.78 -9.39 -7.86
CA ASN A 108 -6.09 -9.87 -9.06
C ASN A 108 -7.05 -10.18 -10.24
N GLY A 109 -8.35 -9.90 -10.13
CA GLY A 109 -9.36 -10.20 -11.15
C GLY A 109 -9.70 -11.69 -11.27
N LYS A 110 -9.23 -12.53 -10.34
CA LYS A 110 -9.49 -13.98 -10.31
C LYS A 110 -10.80 -14.29 -9.60
N TYR A 111 -11.89 -13.70 -10.08
CA TYR A 111 -13.19 -13.69 -9.38
C TYR A 111 -13.72 -15.09 -9.07
N GLN A 112 -13.60 -16.05 -10.00
CA GLN A 112 -14.06 -17.42 -9.77
C GLN A 112 -13.31 -18.10 -8.61
N GLN A 113 -11.98 -17.97 -8.58
CA GLN A 113 -11.16 -18.51 -7.49
C GLN A 113 -11.46 -17.79 -6.17
N ALA A 114 -11.70 -16.47 -6.21
CA ALA A 114 -12.08 -15.71 -5.03
C ALA A 114 -13.41 -16.23 -4.42
N ILE A 115 -14.42 -16.52 -5.25
CA ILE A 115 -15.70 -17.10 -4.78
C ILE A 115 -15.47 -18.43 -4.06
N GLU A 116 -14.64 -19.31 -4.62
CA GLU A 116 -14.30 -20.60 -4.01
C GLU A 116 -13.64 -20.41 -2.64
N GLU A 117 -12.64 -19.53 -2.55
CA GLU A 117 -11.94 -19.27 -1.29
C GLU A 117 -12.81 -18.56 -0.25
N PHE A 118 -13.74 -17.68 -0.67
CA PHE A 118 -14.73 -17.09 0.25
C PHE A 118 -15.74 -18.13 0.76
N ARG A 119 -16.16 -19.10 -0.08
CA ARG A 119 -17.00 -20.22 0.35
C ARG A 119 -16.27 -21.11 1.35
N THR A 120 -14.97 -21.35 1.16
CA THR A 120 -14.11 -22.02 2.15
C THR A 120 -14.05 -21.21 3.45
N TYR A 121 -13.86 -19.89 3.38
CA TYR A 121 -13.88 -19.02 4.57
C TYR A 121 -15.20 -19.11 5.34
N LYS A 122 -16.34 -19.19 4.66
CA LYS A 122 -17.65 -19.36 5.31
C LYS A 122 -17.78 -20.64 6.12
N GLN A 123 -17.04 -21.69 5.78
CA GLN A 123 -17.00 -22.90 6.60
C GLN A 123 -16.24 -22.68 7.92
N ILE A 124 -15.28 -21.74 7.93
CA ILE A 124 -14.49 -21.36 9.10
C ILE A 124 -15.24 -20.33 9.97
N ALA A 125 -15.88 -19.35 9.35
CA ALA A 125 -16.58 -18.25 10.01
C ALA A 125 -18.00 -18.03 9.44
N PRO A 126 -18.95 -18.94 9.71
CA PRO A 126 -20.28 -18.91 9.08
C PRO A 126 -21.15 -17.70 9.46
N ALA A 127 -20.84 -17.03 10.57
CA ALA A 127 -21.54 -15.84 11.04
C ALA A 127 -21.02 -14.53 10.40
N ASP A 128 -19.91 -14.57 9.67
CA ASP A 128 -19.38 -13.38 9.01
C ASP A 128 -20.12 -13.10 7.70
N ALA A 129 -21.00 -12.09 7.74
CA ALA A 129 -21.79 -11.65 6.60
C ALA A 129 -20.95 -10.99 5.48
N MET A 130 -19.70 -10.58 5.76
CA MET A 130 -18.82 -9.96 4.78
C MET A 130 -18.53 -10.92 3.61
N ALA A 131 -18.37 -12.20 3.90
CA ALA A 131 -18.08 -13.21 2.88
C ALA A 131 -19.19 -13.31 1.82
N ASP A 132 -20.45 -13.20 2.22
CA ASP A 132 -21.59 -13.22 1.29
C ASP A 132 -21.62 -11.99 0.38
N GLN A 133 -21.29 -10.82 0.93
CA GLN A 133 -21.18 -9.59 0.14
C GLN A 133 -20.05 -9.69 -0.88
N GLU A 134 -18.91 -10.25 -0.49
CA GLU A 134 -17.75 -10.42 -1.35
C GLU A 134 -17.96 -11.46 -2.45
N ILE A 135 -18.66 -12.57 -2.16
CA ILE A 135 -19.10 -13.54 -3.17
C ILE A 135 -20.00 -12.86 -4.19
N ARG A 136 -21.02 -12.12 -3.74
CA ARG A 136 -21.91 -11.37 -4.63
C ARG A 136 -21.16 -10.36 -5.49
N ALA A 137 -20.18 -9.66 -4.92
CA ALA A 137 -19.35 -8.72 -5.67
C ALA A 137 -18.54 -9.41 -6.79
N CYS A 138 -18.02 -10.62 -6.54
CA CYS A 138 -17.32 -11.41 -7.55
C CYS A 138 -18.27 -11.94 -8.63
N GLU A 139 -19.48 -12.38 -8.24
CA GLU A 139 -20.51 -12.85 -9.18
C GLU A 139 -20.97 -11.73 -10.11
N LEU A 140 -21.18 -10.51 -9.58
CA LEU A 140 -21.49 -9.32 -10.37
C LEU A 140 -20.36 -8.96 -11.33
N ALA A 141 -19.09 -9.02 -10.88
CA ALA A 141 -17.96 -8.77 -11.76
C ALA A 141 -17.91 -9.74 -12.94
N LEU A 142 -18.20 -11.03 -12.72
CA LEU A 142 -18.30 -12.05 -13.78
C LEU A 142 -19.51 -11.84 -14.69
N GLU A 143 -20.60 -11.28 -14.19
CA GLU A 143 -21.76 -10.89 -14.98
C GLU A 143 -21.42 -9.71 -15.89
N TRP A 144 -20.84 -8.63 -15.37
CA TRP A 144 -20.42 -7.46 -16.15
C TRP A 144 -19.36 -7.80 -17.20
N GLN A 145 -18.46 -8.74 -16.92
CA GLN A 145 -17.51 -9.24 -17.92
C GLN A 145 -18.19 -9.97 -19.09
N ARG A 146 -19.34 -10.62 -18.84
CA ARG A 146 -20.12 -11.31 -19.89
C ARG A 146 -21.07 -10.36 -20.61
N ASN A 147 -21.50 -9.30 -19.94
CA ASN A 147 -22.45 -8.30 -20.42
C ASN A 147 -21.81 -6.90 -20.33
N PRO A 148 -20.85 -6.56 -21.20
CA PRO A 148 -20.21 -5.25 -21.14
C PRO A 148 -21.20 -4.13 -21.49
N GLU A 149 -21.05 -3.01 -20.78
CA GLU A 149 -21.80 -1.78 -21.05
C GLU A 149 -21.46 -1.21 -22.45
N PRO A 150 -22.33 -0.37 -23.05
CA PRO A 150 -22.13 0.17 -24.40
C PRO A 150 -21.05 1.27 -24.48
N TYR A 151 -20.38 1.59 -23.38
CA TYR A 151 -19.29 2.56 -23.33
C TYR A 151 -17.95 1.87 -23.10
N ILE A 152 -16.90 2.48 -23.64
CA ILE A 152 -15.52 2.01 -23.48
C ILE A 152 -14.84 2.92 -22.46
N VAL A 153 -14.21 2.31 -21.46
CA VAL A 153 -13.29 3.00 -20.54
C VAL A 153 -11.88 2.70 -21.00
N GLU A 154 -11.13 3.74 -21.33
CA GLU A 154 -9.75 3.61 -21.78
C GLU A 154 -8.79 4.26 -20.78
N GLU A 155 -7.58 3.71 -20.72
CA GLU A 155 -6.48 4.30 -19.96
C GLU A 155 -5.99 5.57 -20.64
N LEU A 156 -5.97 6.69 -19.91
CA LEU A 156 -5.33 7.93 -20.36
C LEU A 156 -3.81 7.82 -20.23
N LYS A 157 -3.16 7.17 -21.21
CA LYS A 157 -1.71 6.89 -21.18
C LYS A 157 -0.82 8.14 -21.11
N ASP A 158 -1.30 9.28 -21.59
CA ASP A 158 -0.57 10.54 -21.50
C ASP A 158 -0.60 11.12 -20.06
N LEU A 159 -1.60 10.72 -19.26
CA LEU A 159 -1.79 11.19 -17.88
C LEU A 159 -1.27 10.17 -16.87
N ASN A 160 -1.69 8.92 -16.99
CA ASN A 160 -1.33 7.83 -16.07
C ASN A 160 0.14 7.45 -16.21
N SER A 161 0.74 7.13 -15.08
CA SER A 161 2.08 6.59 -14.94
C SER A 161 1.99 5.15 -14.42
N ARG A 162 3.16 4.48 -14.40
CA ARG A 162 3.30 3.19 -13.73
C ARG A 162 3.33 3.27 -12.20
N TYR A 163 3.38 4.50 -11.65
CA TYR A 163 3.44 4.78 -10.22
C TYR A 163 2.03 5.10 -9.69
N ALA A 164 1.90 5.46 -8.41
CA ALA A 164 0.62 5.84 -7.86
C ALA A 164 0.18 7.20 -8.43
N ASP A 165 -0.97 7.23 -9.10
CA ASP A 165 -1.66 8.44 -9.54
C ASP A 165 -3.08 8.43 -8.96
N PHE A 166 -3.44 9.47 -8.22
CA PHE A 166 -4.69 9.48 -7.47
C PHE A 166 -5.17 10.89 -7.13
N SER A 167 -6.39 10.97 -6.56
CA SER A 167 -7.04 12.21 -6.13
C SER A 167 -7.04 13.33 -7.19
N PRO A 168 -7.59 13.09 -8.40
CA PRO A 168 -7.70 14.13 -9.41
C PRO A 168 -8.74 15.20 -8.99
N ALA A 169 -8.44 16.45 -9.30
CA ALA A 169 -9.33 17.60 -9.15
C ALA A 169 -9.23 18.50 -10.39
N TYR A 170 -10.38 18.94 -10.91
CA TYR A 170 -10.40 19.88 -12.01
C TYR A 170 -9.98 21.28 -11.56
N GLY A 171 -9.13 21.93 -12.36
CA GLY A 171 -8.62 23.28 -12.09
C GLY A 171 -9.35 24.40 -12.84
N ARG A 172 -10.37 24.05 -13.65
CA ARG A 172 -11.22 24.94 -14.45
C ARG A 172 -12.60 24.30 -14.73
N ASP A 173 -13.57 25.12 -15.10
CA ASP A 173 -14.95 24.74 -15.46
C ASP A 173 -15.08 24.06 -16.82
N ASP A 174 -14.14 24.33 -17.73
CA ASP A 174 -14.02 23.66 -19.03
C ASP A 174 -13.45 22.23 -18.95
N PHE A 175 -13.12 21.76 -17.74
CA PHE A 175 -12.48 20.46 -17.47
C PHE A 175 -11.13 20.26 -18.17
N GLY A 176 -10.55 21.32 -18.74
CA GLY A 176 -9.31 21.27 -19.53
C GLY A 176 -8.04 21.34 -18.71
N VAL A 177 -8.14 21.36 -17.37
CA VAL A 177 -7.01 21.35 -16.45
C VAL A 177 -7.31 20.36 -15.33
N VAL A 178 -6.40 19.41 -15.12
CA VAL A 178 -6.48 18.46 -14.00
C VAL A 178 -5.25 18.61 -13.11
N TYR A 179 -5.49 18.72 -11.82
CA TYR A 179 -4.49 18.52 -10.77
C TYR A 179 -4.66 17.11 -10.23
N PHE A 180 -3.58 16.41 -9.92
CA PHE A 180 -3.66 15.09 -9.32
C PHE A 180 -2.38 14.80 -8.55
N THR A 181 -2.45 13.86 -7.62
CA THR A 181 -1.29 13.43 -6.84
C THR A 181 -0.55 12.32 -7.57
N SER A 182 0.77 12.42 -7.60
CA SER A 182 1.60 11.39 -8.20
C SER A 182 2.91 11.17 -7.45
N SER A 183 3.33 9.91 -7.36
CA SER A 183 4.68 9.49 -6.94
C SER A 183 5.61 9.23 -8.14
N ARG A 184 5.26 9.74 -9.33
CA ARG A 184 6.09 9.62 -10.54
C ARG A 184 7.44 10.33 -10.40
N ASP A 185 8.36 9.94 -11.28
CA ASP A 185 9.63 10.64 -11.44
C ASP A 185 9.40 12.13 -11.77
N GLY A 186 10.22 13.00 -11.18
CA GLY A 186 10.09 14.46 -11.33
C GLY A 186 9.37 15.16 -10.17
N ALA A 187 8.92 14.42 -9.15
CA ALA A 187 8.51 14.99 -7.87
C ALA A 187 9.69 15.71 -7.18
N THR A 188 9.37 16.72 -6.36
CA THR A 188 10.34 17.61 -5.72
C THR A 188 11.14 16.90 -4.63
N GLY A 189 10.51 16.01 -3.87
CA GLY A 189 11.14 15.18 -2.84
C GLY A 189 11.96 14.01 -3.42
N ASN A 190 12.97 13.56 -2.66
CA ASN A 190 13.85 12.44 -3.07
C ASN A 190 13.82 11.23 -2.10
N LYS A 191 12.87 11.21 -1.17
CA LYS A 191 12.72 10.13 -0.20
C LYS A 191 11.75 9.07 -0.70
N THR A 192 11.97 7.84 -0.25
CA THR A 192 11.03 6.73 -0.41
C THR A 192 10.10 6.67 0.78
N HIS A 193 8.82 6.48 0.54
CA HIS A 193 7.81 6.31 1.57
C HIS A 193 7.80 4.87 2.11
N GLY A 194 8.08 4.69 3.40
CA GLY A 194 8.22 3.37 4.03
C GLY A 194 6.95 2.51 4.01
N ALA A 195 5.75 3.08 3.80
CA ALA A 195 4.52 2.30 3.67
C ALA A 195 4.22 1.82 2.26
N THR A 196 4.74 2.48 1.22
CA THR A 196 4.38 2.20 -0.18
C THR A 196 5.57 1.73 -1.01
N GLY A 197 6.80 2.02 -0.58
CA GLY A 197 8.02 1.79 -1.34
C GLY A 197 8.19 2.72 -2.54
N GLN A 198 7.33 3.73 -2.70
CA GLN A 198 7.37 4.69 -3.81
C GLN A 198 8.00 6.01 -3.36
N GLY A 199 8.36 6.86 -4.32
CA GLY A 199 8.84 8.21 -4.03
C GLY A 199 7.77 9.07 -3.35
N PHE A 200 8.20 10.08 -2.61
CA PHE A 200 7.30 11.09 -2.05
C PHE A 200 6.46 11.73 -3.16
N THR A 201 5.17 11.90 -2.87
CA THR A 201 4.22 12.43 -3.85
C THR A 201 4.28 13.94 -3.97
N ASP A 202 3.99 14.42 -5.18
CA ASP A 202 3.73 15.82 -5.49
C ASP A 202 2.34 15.96 -6.12
N ILE A 203 1.83 17.20 -6.14
CA ILE A 203 0.69 17.56 -6.98
C ILE A 203 1.22 17.90 -8.38
N PHE A 204 0.70 17.23 -9.40
CA PHE A 204 1.01 17.46 -10.80
C PHE A 204 -0.17 18.13 -11.51
N VAL A 205 0.13 18.83 -12.60
CA VAL A 205 -0.86 19.43 -13.51
C VAL A 205 -0.71 18.89 -14.91
N SER A 206 -1.84 18.61 -15.56
CA SER A 206 -1.93 18.39 -17.01
C SER A 206 -3.05 19.23 -17.62
N ARG A 207 -2.89 19.58 -18.90
CA ARG A 207 -3.80 20.46 -19.63
C ARG A 207 -4.26 19.81 -20.93
N LEU A 208 -5.54 19.91 -21.23
CA LEU A 208 -6.13 19.44 -22.46
C LEU A 208 -5.94 20.49 -23.57
N ASP A 209 -5.40 20.07 -24.70
CA ASP A 209 -5.24 20.94 -25.87
C ASP A 209 -6.52 20.97 -26.75
N LYS A 210 -6.50 21.81 -27.79
CA LYS A 210 -7.61 21.95 -28.74
C LYS A 210 -7.90 20.69 -29.57
N LYS A 211 -7.02 19.69 -29.53
CA LYS A 211 -7.14 18.39 -30.21
C LYS A 211 -7.50 17.28 -29.23
N SER A 212 -7.97 17.64 -28.02
CA SER A 212 -8.32 16.69 -26.95
C SER A 212 -7.16 15.82 -26.49
N LYS A 213 -5.92 16.32 -26.59
CA LYS A 213 -4.73 15.64 -26.09
C LYS A 213 -4.27 16.28 -24.77
N TRP A 214 -4.02 15.45 -23.77
CA TRP A 214 -3.45 15.88 -22.50
C TRP A 214 -1.96 16.18 -22.66
N SER A 215 -1.50 17.27 -22.04
CA SER A 215 -0.08 17.59 -21.95
C SER A 215 0.63 16.60 -21.03
N ILE A 216 1.94 16.43 -21.23
CA ILE A 216 2.78 15.69 -20.28
C ILE A 216 2.62 16.32 -18.90
N PRO A 217 2.29 15.55 -17.85
CA PRO A 217 2.15 16.08 -16.50
C PRO A 217 3.45 16.68 -15.98
N VAL A 218 3.34 17.84 -15.34
CA VAL A 218 4.47 18.54 -14.69
C VAL A 218 4.11 18.88 -13.24
N PRO A 219 5.09 18.96 -12.31
CA PRO A 219 4.82 19.38 -10.95
C PRO A 219 4.13 20.74 -10.90
N LEU A 220 3.16 20.89 -10.00
CA LEU A 220 2.44 22.14 -9.83
C LEU A 220 3.32 23.17 -9.11
N GLU A 221 3.75 24.18 -9.86
CA GLU A 221 4.63 25.23 -9.35
C GLU A 221 4.02 26.01 -8.17
N GLY A 222 4.87 26.33 -7.18
CA GLY A 222 4.51 27.13 -6.00
C GLY A 222 3.75 26.37 -4.91
N ILE A 223 3.35 25.12 -5.14
CA ILE A 223 2.53 24.33 -4.22
C ILE A 223 3.37 23.29 -3.48
N ASN A 224 4.15 22.51 -4.23
CA ASN A 224 4.88 21.36 -3.69
C ASN A 224 6.08 21.75 -2.80
N SER A 225 6.53 20.79 -1.99
CA SER A 225 7.66 20.89 -1.06
C SER A 225 8.56 19.65 -1.15
N GLU A 226 9.56 19.56 -0.27
CA GLU A 226 10.40 18.37 -0.12
C GLU A 226 9.71 17.19 0.60
N PHE A 227 8.50 17.39 1.10
CA PHE A 227 7.67 16.40 1.78
C PHE A 227 6.62 15.80 0.84
N GLU A 228 5.79 14.88 1.35
CA GLU A 228 4.67 14.37 0.57
C GLU A 228 3.53 15.39 0.53
N ASP A 229 3.27 15.90 -0.68
CA ASP A 229 2.17 16.78 -0.99
C ASP A 229 1.18 16.07 -1.91
N GLY A 230 -0.11 16.23 -1.63
CA GLY A 230 -1.12 15.50 -2.39
C GLY A 230 -2.56 15.78 -2.00
N THR A 231 -3.46 15.00 -2.58
CA THR A 231 -4.92 15.08 -2.45
C THR A 231 -5.45 16.50 -2.66
N PRO A 232 -5.19 17.12 -3.83
CA PRO A 232 -5.69 18.45 -4.13
C PRO A 232 -7.22 18.47 -4.14
N CYS A 233 -7.78 19.51 -3.57
CA CYS A 233 -9.19 19.87 -3.64
C CYS A 233 -9.28 21.35 -4.02
N VAL A 234 -10.00 21.65 -5.10
CA VAL A 234 -10.13 23.00 -5.62
C VAL A 234 -11.54 23.50 -5.37
N THR A 235 -11.65 24.76 -4.94
CA THR A 235 -12.94 25.45 -4.76
C THR A 235 -13.71 25.59 -6.07
N SER A 236 -15.03 25.76 -5.99
CA SER A 236 -15.91 25.83 -7.17
C SER A 236 -15.62 26.99 -8.11
N ASP A 237 -14.97 28.05 -7.64
CA ASP A 237 -14.55 29.20 -8.45
C ASP A 237 -13.09 29.07 -8.95
N TYR A 238 -12.42 27.95 -8.62
CA TYR A 238 -11.05 27.62 -8.97
C TYR A 238 -10.00 28.60 -8.46
N ARG A 239 -10.33 29.39 -7.43
CA ARG A 239 -9.44 30.41 -6.86
C ARG A 239 -8.65 29.94 -5.65
N GLU A 240 -9.08 28.86 -5.01
CA GLU A 240 -8.40 28.32 -3.84
C GLU A 240 -8.19 26.80 -3.98
N ILE A 241 -7.02 26.33 -3.53
CA ILE A 241 -6.66 24.93 -3.46
C ILE A 241 -6.34 24.55 -2.02
N TYR A 242 -6.88 23.41 -1.61
CA TYR A 242 -6.58 22.73 -0.37
C TYR A 242 -5.88 21.42 -0.68
N PHE A 243 -4.87 21.07 0.11
CA PHE A 243 -4.12 19.82 -0.09
C PHE A 243 -3.53 19.34 1.23
N THR A 244 -3.09 18.09 1.28
CA THR A 244 -2.41 17.53 2.45
C THR A 244 -0.91 17.60 2.27
N ARG A 245 -0.20 18.01 3.32
CA ARG A 245 1.26 17.91 3.44
C ARG A 245 1.63 17.01 4.61
N CYS A 246 2.38 15.95 4.36
CA CYS A 246 2.83 15.01 5.40
C CYS A 246 4.34 15.20 5.65
N GLU A 247 4.67 15.98 6.68
CA GLU A 247 6.07 16.25 7.03
C GLU A 247 6.74 15.01 7.62
N ALA A 248 7.88 14.61 7.06
CA ALA A 248 8.70 13.55 7.62
C ALA A 248 9.77 14.14 8.56
N GLY A 249 9.57 14.00 9.88
CA GLY A 249 10.52 14.42 10.92
C GLY A 249 11.30 13.26 11.54
N LYS A 250 12.58 13.47 11.90
CA LYS A 250 13.30 12.51 12.74
C LYS A 250 12.71 12.56 14.16
N ARG A 251 12.14 11.45 14.63
CA ARG A 251 11.66 11.21 16.02
C ARG A 251 10.36 11.92 16.43
N GLU A 252 9.64 12.54 15.50
CA GLU A 252 8.33 13.14 15.77
C GLU A 252 7.30 12.63 14.76
N ARG A 253 6.16 12.15 15.25
CA ARG A 253 5.02 11.79 14.40
C ARG A 253 4.30 13.07 14.00
N LYS A 254 4.85 13.75 12.99
CA LYS A 254 4.21 14.89 12.35
C LYS A 254 3.18 14.34 11.36
N GLY A 255 1.94 14.18 11.83
CA GLY A 255 0.85 13.76 10.95
C GLY A 255 0.67 14.72 9.77
N CYS A 256 -0.16 14.34 8.81
CA CYS A 256 -0.48 15.22 7.69
C CYS A 256 -1.27 16.44 8.15
N VAL A 257 -0.93 17.61 7.61
CA VAL A 257 -1.63 18.87 7.83
C VAL A 257 -2.36 19.30 6.57
N ILE A 258 -3.43 20.08 6.74
CA ILE A 258 -4.11 20.70 5.60
C ILE A 258 -3.41 22.01 5.29
N MET A 259 -3.04 22.15 4.03
CA MET A 259 -2.45 23.35 3.44
C MET A 259 -3.49 24.03 2.56
N HIS A 260 -3.35 25.35 2.44
CA HIS A 260 -4.22 26.21 1.65
C HIS A 260 -3.38 27.15 0.79
N SER A 261 -3.80 27.40 -0.45
CA SER A 261 -3.21 28.41 -1.32
C SER A 261 -4.27 29.07 -2.19
N LYS A 262 -4.04 30.34 -2.55
CA LYS A 262 -4.91 31.14 -3.40
C LYS A 262 -4.28 31.39 -4.76
N ARG A 263 -5.08 31.34 -5.81
CA ARG A 263 -4.66 31.60 -7.19
C ARG A 263 -4.80 33.07 -7.53
N THR A 264 -3.75 33.65 -8.09
CA THR A 264 -3.77 34.98 -8.71
C THR A 264 -3.25 34.87 -10.14
N GLY A 265 -4.12 35.05 -11.13
CA GLY A 265 -3.79 34.77 -12.53
C GLY A 265 -3.48 33.28 -12.74
N ASP A 266 -2.27 32.97 -13.20
CA ASP A 266 -1.80 31.59 -13.39
C ASP A 266 -0.88 31.06 -12.28
N SER A 267 -0.64 31.86 -11.24
CA SER A 267 0.23 31.48 -10.12
C SER A 267 -0.56 31.20 -8.85
N TRP A 268 -0.05 30.26 -8.05
CA TRP A 268 -0.51 30.00 -6.70
C TRP A 268 0.29 30.82 -5.69
N SER A 269 -0.35 31.31 -4.63
CA SER A 269 0.31 31.93 -3.51
C SER A 269 1.14 30.89 -2.73
N LYS A 270 2.07 31.36 -1.91
CA LYS A 270 2.76 30.47 -0.98
C LYS A 270 1.73 29.72 -0.12
N PRO A 271 1.83 28.39 0.03
CA PRO A 271 0.91 27.63 0.85
C PRO A 271 1.02 27.98 2.34
N GLU A 272 -0.13 28.09 2.99
CA GLU A 272 -0.28 28.34 4.42
C GLU A 272 -0.94 27.13 5.08
N LYS A 273 -0.50 26.81 6.30
CA LYS A 273 -1.13 25.74 7.10
C LYS A 273 -2.43 26.26 7.68
N LEU A 274 -3.51 25.48 7.55
CA LEU A 274 -4.78 25.73 8.25
C LEU A 274 -4.75 25.30 9.71
#